data_AF-A0A6J0NEX9-F1
#
_entry.id   AF-A0A6J0NEX9-F1
#
_cell.length_a   1.000
_cell.length_b   1.000
_cell.length_c   1.000
_cell.angle_alpha   90.00
_cell.angle_beta   90.00
_cell.angle_gamma   90.00
#
_symmetry.space_group_name_H-M   'P 1'
#
loop_
_entity.id
_entity.type
_entity.pdbx_description
1 polymer ?
#
loop_
_entity_poly.entity_id
_entity_poly.type
_entity_poly.pdbx_seq_one_letter_code
_entity_poly.pdbx_strand_id
1 'polypeptide(L)'
;MAARSTSALFLSCMVSCVFMLLVTNVIKAEGGSKLPVCGNREGCGGIWCKDPKRPGKGKCITWTCDLQEDCKKIVICGGGLPGPFCMEGLCTC
;
A
#
# COMPACT_ATOMS: atom_id res chain seq x y z
N MET A 1 -43.27 22.42 21.43
CA MET A 1 -41.98 21.72 21.58
C MET A 1 -41.52 21.23 20.20
N ALA A 2 -40.94 22.11 19.37
CA ALA A 2 -40.55 21.77 17.99
C ALA A 2 -39.10 22.17 17.67
N ALA A 3 -38.29 22.49 18.69
CA ALA A 3 -36.93 23.01 18.51
C ALA A 3 -35.82 21.96 18.73
N ARG A 4 -36.14 20.81 19.37
CA ARG A 4 -35.12 19.82 19.76
C ARG A 4 -34.82 18.76 18.69
N SER A 5 -35.77 18.46 17.81
CA SER A 5 -35.61 17.38 16.82
C SER A 5 -34.73 17.80 15.63
N THR A 6 -34.79 19.07 15.23
CA THR A 6 -34.00 19.60 14.11
C THR A 6 -32.51 19.65 14.43
N SER A 7 -32.16 19.96 15.69
CA SER A 7 -30.75 20.09 16.11
C SER A 7 -29.98 18.77 16.08
N ALA A 8 -30.64 17.64 16.39
CA ALA A 8 -30.00 16.32 16.35
C ALA A 8 -29.69 15.86 14.90
N LEU A 9 -30.56 16.19 13.95
CA LEU A 9 -30.37 15.84 12.53
C LEU A 9 -29.22 16.65 11.89
N PHE A 10 -29.03 17.90 12.28
CA PHE A 10 -27.89 18.69 11.80
C PHE A 10 -26.55 18.16 12.34
N LEU A 11 -26.51 17.75 13.61
CA LEU A 11 -25.30 17.17 14.21
C LEU A 11 -24.91 15.84 13.55
N SER A 12 -25.87 14.95 13.28
CA SER A 12 -25.57 13.67 12.63
C SER A 12 -25.10 13.84 11.18
N CYS A 13 -25.65 14.82 10.46
CA CYS A 13 -25.23 15.13 9.10
C CYS A 13 -23.80 15.69 9.07
N MET A 14 -23.48 16.64 9.97
CA MET A 14 -22.13 17.21 10.07
C MET A 14 -21.07 16.17 10.45
N VAL A 15 -21.38 15.28 11.40
CA VAL A 15 -20.47 14.18 11.77
C VAL A 15 -20.22 13.27 10.57
N SER A 16 -21.26 12.89 9.83
CA SER A 16 -21.14 12.05 8.64
C SER A 16 -20.27 12.70 7.54
N CYS A 17 -20.41 14.02 7.33
CA CYS A 17 -19.58 14.77 6.39
C CYS A 17 -18.10 14.83 6.79
N VAL A 18 -17.82 15.01 8.09
CA VAL A 18 -16.45 15.02 8.62
C VAL A 18 -15.78 13.65 8.44
N PHE A 19 -16.50 12.55 8.67
CA PHE A 19 -16.00 11.19 8.41
C PHE A 19 -15.69 10.96 6.93
N MET A 20 -16.56 11.39 6.01
CA MET A 20 -16.32 11.26 4.57
C MET A 20 -15.07 12.03 4.12
N LEU A 21 -14.86 13.24 4.64
CA LEU A 21 -13.66 14.05 4.36
C LEU A 21 -12.39 13.42 4.95
N LEU A 22 -12.45 12.84 6.15
CA LEU A 22 -11.33 12.13 6.74
C LEU A 22 -10.92 10.90 5.93
N VAL A 23 -11.90 10.09 5.49
CA VAL A 23 -11.63 8.89 4.67
C VAL A 23 -11.03 9.26 3.31
N THR A 24 -11.53 10.32 2.66
CA THR A 24 -10.93 10.76 1.38
C THR A 24 -9.53 11.35 1.54
N ASN A 25 -9.25 12.07 2.64
CA ASN A 25 -7.90 12.58 2.89
C ASN A 25 -6.91 11.47 3.25
N VAL A 26 -7.32 10.40 3.96
CA VAL A 26 -6.47 9.22 4.21
C VAL A 26 -6.13 8.50 2.89
N ILE A 27 -7.14 8.23 2.05
CA ILE A 27 -6.92 7.59 0.75
C ILE A 27 -6.05 8.45 -0.18
N LYS A 28 -6.20 9.79 -0.13
CA LYS A 28 -5.40 10.72 -0.95
C LYS A 28 -3.98 10.94 -0.40
N ALA A 29 -3.77 10.79 0.91
CA ALA A 29 -2.44 10.82 1.54
C ALA A 29 -1.63 9.53 1.24
N GLU A 30 -2.30 8.40 1.03
CA GLU A 30 -1.66 7.17 0.53
C GLU A 30 -1.33 7.21 -0.98
N GLY A 31 -1.74 8.26 -1.71
CA GLY A 31 -1.56 8.43 -3.14
C GLY A 31 -0.18 8.93 -3.62
N GLY A 32 0.87 8.90 -2.79
CA GLY A 32 2.15 9.57 -3.10
C GLY A 32 3.41 8.70 -3.19
N SER A 33 3.39 7.47 -2.66
CA SER A 33 4.59 6.63 -2.66
C SER A 33 4.51 5.66 -3.83
N LYS A 34 5.07 6.06 -4.98
CA LYS A 34 5.21 5.18 -6.15
C LYS A 34 6.00 3.95 -5.70
N LEU A 35 5.33 2.79 -5.62
CA LEU A 35 5.92 1.55 -5.12
C LEU A 35 7.21 1.25 -5.88
N PRO A 36 8.27 0.81 -5.19
CA PRO A 36 9.53 0.51 -5.84
C PRO A 36 9.33 -0.65 -6.83
N VAL A 37 9.90 -0.48 -8.02
CA VAL A 37 9.94 -1.56 -9.01
C VAL A 37 11.15 -2.43 -8.70
N CYS A 38 10.89 -3.68 -8.32
CA CYS A 38 11.90 -4.66 -7.96
C CYS A 38 11.72 -5.92 -8.81
N GLY A 39 12.64 -6.87 -8.71
CA GLY A 39 12.53 -8.13 -9.44
C GLY A 39 13.07 -9.29 -8.62
N ASN A 40 13.29 -10.41 -9.28
CA ASN A 40 13.94 -11.56 -8.71
C ASN A 40 15.42 -11.60 -9.14
N ARG A 41 16.30 -12.12 -8.27
CA ARG A 41 17.71 -12.35 -8.60
C ARG A 41 18.17 -13.65 -7.95
N GLU A 42 18.81 -14.52 -8.72
CA GLU A 42 19.38 -15.76 -8.18
C GLU A 42 20.36 -15.47 -7.03
N GLY A 43 20.24 -16.23 -5.93
CA GLY A 43 20.96 -16.00 -4.68
C GLY A 43 20.32 -14.96 -3.74
N CYS A 44 19.22 -14.33 -4.16
CA CYS A 44 18.39 -13.46 -3.33
C CYS A 44 17.20 -14.30 -2.82
N GLY A 45 17.16 -14.64 -1.53
CA GLY A 45 16.05 -15.38 -0.91
C GLY A 45 14.77 -14.55 -0.72
N GLY A 46 14.48 -13.64 -1.65
CA GLY A 46 13.44 -12.64 -1.57
C GLY A 46 13.52 -11.67 -2.75
N ILE A 47 13.02 -10.46 -2.57
CA ILE A 47 12.90 -9.49 -3.67
C ILE A 47 14.19 -8.70 -3.82
N TRP A 48 14.66 -8.57 -5.06
CA TRP A 48 15.81 -7.74 -5.40
C TRP A 48 15.36 -6.37 -5.91
N CYS A 49 15.68 -5.33 -5.14
CA CYS A 49 15.38 -3.95 -5.51
C CYS A 49 16.64 -3.20 -5.95
N LYS A 50 16.57 -2.54 -7.11
CA LYS A 50 17.64 -1.67 -7.60
C LYS A 50 17.82 -0.47 -6.68
N ASP A 51 19.06 -0.08 -6.45
CA ASP A 51 19.35 1.16 -5.73
C ASP A 51 19.23 2.35 -6.71
N PRO A 52 18.31 3.31 -6.46
CA PRO A 52 18.12 4.42 -7.39
C PRO A 52 19.33 5.37 -7.45
N LYS A 53 20.21 5.34 -6.45
CA LYS A 53 21.41 6.19 -6.39
C LYS A 53 22.63 5.53 -7.02
N ARG A 54 22.62 4.21 -7.23
CA ARG A 54 23.77 3.44 -7.67
C ARG A 54 23.38 2.47 -8.79
N PRO A 55 23.54 2.86 -10.07
CA PRO A 55 23.22 1.98 -11.19
C PRO A 55 24.03 0.68 -11.11
N GLY A 56 23.37 -0.46 -11.31
CA GLY A 56 23.98 -1.79 -11.22
C GLY A 56 24.11 -2.36 -9.80
N LYS A 57 23.83 -1.57 -8.76
CA LYS A 57 23.71 -2.07 -7.38
C LYS A 57 22.24 -2.19 -6.99
N GLY A 58 21.98 -3.10 -6.08
CA GLY A 58 20.67 -3.34 -5.52
C GLY A 58 20.80 -4.12 -4.22
N LYS A 59 19.71 -4.20 -3.49
CA LYS A 59 19.63 -4.92 -2.22
C LYS A 59 18.57 -6.00 -2.31
N CYS A 60 18.87 -7.12 -1.65
CA CYS A 60 17.89 -8.12 -1.33
C CYS A 60 17.07 -7.64 -0.15
N ILE A 61 15.75 -7.63 -0.32
CA ILE A 61 14.81 -7.27 0.72
C ILE A 61 13.88 -8.45 0.90
N THR A 62 13.81 -8.91 2.14
CA THR A 62 12.91 -9.97 2.54
C THR A 62 11.76 -9.32 3.28
N TRP A 63 10.58 -9.34 2.68
CA TRP A 63 9.34 -8.93 3.33
C TRP A 63 8.51 -10.15 3.62
N THR A 64 8.00 -10.24 4.83
CA THR A 64 7.07 -11.30 5.21
C THR A 64 5.67 -10.98 4.71
N CYS A 65 4.89 -12.02 4.44
CA CYS A 65 3.49 -11.89 4.04
C CYS A 65 2.66 -13.02 4.63
N ASP A 66 1.42 -12.70 4.96
CA ASP A 66 0.38 -13.68 5.31
C ASP A 66 -0.56 -13.90 4.12
N LEU A 67 -0.80 -12.85 3.32
CA LEU A 67 -1.67 -12.86 2.16
C LEU A 67 -0.95 -12.34 0.91
N GLN A 68 -1.40 -12.77 -0.27
CA GLN A 68 -0.87 -12.28 -1.55
C GLN A 68 -1.05 -10.76 -1.74
N GLU A 69 -2.05 -10.18 -1.11
CA GLU A 69 -2.37 -8.75 -1.20
C GLU A 69 -1.36 -7.88 -0.45
N ASP A 70 -0.67 -8.42 0.54
CA ASP A 70 0.34 -7.69 1.32
C ASP A 70 1.53 -7.32 0.43
N CYS A 71 1.96 -8.26 -0.42
CA CYS A 71 3.05 -8.05 -1.36
C CYS A 71 2.71 -7.00 -2.43
N LYS A 72 1.43 -6.91 -2.84
CA LYS A 72 0.97 -5.92 -3.83
C LYS A 72 1.02 -4.48 -3.30
N LYS A 73 1.01 -4.30 -1.98
CA LYS A 73 1.06 -2.98 -1.32
C LYS A 73 2.47 -2.46 -1.09
N ILE A 74 3.50 -3.30 -1.25
CA ILE A 74 4.89 -2.94 -0.89
C ILE A 74 5.82 -2.82 -2.10
N VAL A 75 5.51 -3.48 -3.22
CA VAL A 75 6.43 -3.59 -4.36
C VAL A 75 5.71 -3.84 -5.67
N ILE A 76 6.35 -3.48 -6.78
CA ILE A 76 5.93 -3.86 -8.13
C ILE A 76 7.01 -4.75 -8.73
N CYS A 77 6.64 -5.92 -9.25
CA CYS A 77 7.56 -6.78 -9.98
C CYS A 77 7.79 -6.22 -11.40
N GLY A 78 9.05 -5.94 -11.73
CA GLY A 78 9.48 -5.40 -13.01
C GLY A 78 9.99 -6.49 -13.96
N GLY A 79 10.23 -6.12 -15.22
CA GLY A 79 10.88 -7.01 -16.19
C GLY A 79 9.98 -8.09 -16.79
N GLY A 80 8.66 -7.90 -16.76
CA GLY A 80 7.68 -8.87 -17.30
C GLY A 80 7.39 -10.06 -16.38
N LEU A 81 7.89 -10.01 -15.14
CA LEU A 81 7.57 -10.99 -14.11
C LEU A 81 6.08 -10.92 -13.74
N PRO A 82 5.47 -12.05 -13.30
CA PRO A 82 4.15 -12.01 -12.69
C PRO A 82 4.13 -11.02 -11.51
N GLY A 83 2.96 -10.46 -11.22
CA GLY A 83 2.80 -9.53 -10.10
C GLY A 83 3.27 -10.14 -8.77
N PRO A 84 3.59 -9.31 -7.76
CA PRO A 84 4.16 -9.78 -6.50
C PRO A 84 3.23 -10.77 -5.82
N PHE A 85 3.79 -11.87 -5.32
CA PHE A 85 3.06 -12.94 -4.68
C PHE A 85 3.74 -13.39 -3.38
N CYS A 86 2.95 -14.03 -2.52
CA CYS A 86 3.41 -14.57 -1.26
C CYS A 86 3.78 -16.05 -1.45
N MET A 87 5.01 -16.43 -1.12
CA MET A 87 5.53 -17.79 -1.20
C MET A 87 6.25 -18.11 0.11
N GLU A 88 5.83 -19.18 0.80
CA GLU A 88 6.43 -19.62 2.07
C GLU A 88 6.52 -18.51 3.15
N GLY A 89 5.51 -17.62 3.17
CA GLY A 89 5.47 -16.48 4.11
C GLY A 89 6.38 -15.31 3.73
N LEU A 90 6.97 -15.33 2.53
CA LEU A 90 7.82 -14.27 1.99
C LEU A 90 7.30 -13.72 0.68
N CYS A 91 7.34 -12.40 0.53
CA CYS A 91 7.02 -11.77 -0.74
C CYS A 91 8.12 -12.04 -1.75
N THR A 92 7.71 -12.41 -2.97
CA THR A 92 8.59 -12.67 -4.09
C THR A 92 8.04 -12.11 -5.40
N CYS A 93 8.98 -11.95 -6.34
CA CYS A 93 8.78 -11.84 -7.78
C CYS A 93 9.46 -13.06 -8.44
#